data_AF-A0A160M602-F1
#
_entry.id   AF-A0A160M602-F1
#
_cell.length_a   1.000
_cell.length_b   1.000
_cell.length_c   1.000
_cell.angle_alpha   90.00
_cell.angle_beta   90.00
_cell.angle_gamma   90.00
#
_symmetry.space_group_name_H-M   'P 1'
#
loop_
_entity.id
_entity.type
_entity.pdbx_description
1 polymer ?
#
loop_
_entity_poly.entity_id
_entity_poly.type
_entity_poly.pdbx_seq_one_letter_code
_entity_poly.pdbx_strand_id
1 'polypeptide(L)'
;MAKKGQTFKTYTEGFKREVVRLKLEEKWSYKQLREHFGIKSDAQIANWVKKVRNGESFDDQRGHWNKKNFNNLEEENAYLKAQVEYLKKRNPNLHGKEWS
;
A
#
# COMPACT_ATOMS: atom_id res chain seq x y z
N MET A 1 9.68 11.36 6.07
CA MET A 1 8.35 11.30 6.72
C MET A 1 7.43 12.33 6.10
N ALA A 2 6.14 12.01 5.93
CA ALA A 2 5.16 13.00 5.45
C ALA A 2 5.00 14.10 6.51
N LYS A 3 4.90 15.36 6.09
CA LYS A 3 4.70 16.50 7.00
C LYS A 3 3.21 16.67 7.32
N LYS A 4 2.88 17.09 8.54
CA LYS A 4 1.49 17.41 8.93
C LYS A 4 0.94 18.48 7.97
N GLY A 5 -0.22 18.20 7.36
CA GLY A 5 -0.85 19.08 6.35
C GLY A 5 -0.40 18.84 4.90
N GLN A 6 0.49 17.87 4.64
CA GLN A 6 0.86 17.50 3.27
C GLN A 6 -0.31 16.83 2.55
N THR A 7 -0.78 17.45 1.47
CA THR A 7 -1.77 16.85 0.56
C THR A 7 -1.08 16.09 -0.55
N PHE A 8 -1.59 14.89 -0.85
CA PHE A 8 -1.12 14.08 -1.96
C PHE A 8 -2.11 14.20 -3.12
N LYS A 9 -1.60 14.32 -4.35
CA LYS A 9 -2.45 14.27 -5.54
C LYS A 9 -3.00 12.86 -5.69
N THR A 10 -4.32 12.75 -5.72
CA THR A 10 -5.02 11.50 -6.05
C THR A 10 -5.33 11.50 -7.54
N TYR A 11 -5.09 10.37 -8.19
CA TYR A 11 -5.42 10.15 -9.59
C TYR A 11 -6.51 9.10 -9.68
N THR A 12 -7.53 9.36 -10.48
CA THR A 12 -8.61 8.41 -10.75
C THR A 12 -8.08 7.20 -11.52
N GLU A 13 -8.80 6.09 -11.45
CA GLU A 13 -8.38 4.88 -12.15
C GLU A 13 -8.35 5.06 -13.68
N GLY A 14 -9.38 5.68 -14.25
CA GLY A 14 -9.45 5.97 -15.69
C GLY A 14 -8.26 6.80 -16.17
N PHE A 15 -7.85 7.80 -15.39
CA PHE A 15 -6.66 8.60 -15.69
C PHE A 15 -5.39 7.74 -15.70
N LYS A 16 -5.18 6.89 -14.68
CA LYS A 16 -4.01 6.00 -14.62
C LYS A 16 -3.98 5.05 -15.81
N ARG A 17 -5.14 4.51 -16.22
CA ARG A 17 -5.26 3.63 -17.39
C ARG A 17 -4.87 4.34 -18.68
N GLU A 18 -5.33 5.56 -18.88
CA GLU A 18 -4.98 6.33 -20.10
C GLU A 18 -3.48 6.61 -20.20
N VAL A 19 -2.86 7.03 -19.09
CA VAL A 19 -1.40 7.26 -19.05
C VAL A 19 -0.63 5.98 -19.40
N VAL A 20 -1.09 4.82 -18.90
CA VAL A 20 -0.45 3.53 -19.21
C VAL A 20 -0.71 3.10 -20.66
N ARG A 21 -1.91 3.35 -21.20
CA ARG A 21 -2.26 3.10 -22.61
C ARG A 21 -1.29 3.83 -23.54
N LEU A 22 -1.13 5.14 -23.36
CA LEU A 22 -0.18 5.97 -24.12
C LEU A 22 1.28 5.48 -23.99
N LYS A 23 1.65 4.97 -22.82
CA LYS A 23 2.99 4.41 -22.62
C LYS A 23 3.21 3.11 -23.38
N LEU A 24 2.22 2.22 -23.39
CA LEU A 24 2.34 0.87 -23.93
C LEU A 24 2.09 0.81 -25.44
N GLU A 25 1.06 1.49 -25.91
CA GLU A 25 0.60 1.50 -27.31
C GLU A 25 1.39 2.54 -28.12
N GLU A 26 1.37 3.80 -27.68
CA GLU A 26 1.97 4.91 -28.42
C GLU A 26 3.45 5.16 -28.07
N LYS A 27 4.02 4.33 -27.17
CA LYS A 27 5.44 4.36 -26.75
C LYS A 27 5.94 5.71 -26.23
N TRP A 28 5.06 6.53 -25.65
CA TRP A 28 5.44 7.84 -25.10
C TRP A 28 6.56 7.70 -24.06
N SER A 29 7.49 8.65 -24.03
CA SER A 29 8.50 8.72 -22.98
C SER A 29 7.88 9.13 -21.64
N TYR A 30 8.54 8.78 -20.52
CA TYR A 30 8.03 9.19 -19.20
C TYR A 30 8.03 10.71 -19.04
N LYS A 31 9.02 11.40 -19.64
CA LYS A 31 9.10 12.86 -19.69
C LYS A 31 7.87 13.48 -20.37
N GLN A 32 7.50 12.98 -21.56
CA GLN A 32 6.31 13.47 -22.27
C GLN A 32 5.03 13.26 -21.45
N LEU A 33 4.87 12.10 -20.81
CA LEU A 33 3.71 11.83 -19.96
C LEU A 33 3.68 12.76 -18.74
N ARG A 34 4.82 13.05 -18.11
CA ARG A 34 4.90 14.00 -17.00
C ARG A 34 4.50 15.41 -17.42
N GLU A 35 5.04 15.89 -18.53
CA GLU A 35 4.80 17.24 -19.03
C GLU A 35 3.35 17.40 -19.47
N HIS A 36 2.80 16.42 -20.19
CA HIS A 36 1.43 16.46 -20.69
C HIS A 36 0.38 16.35 -19.57
N PHE A 37 0.58 15.45 -18.61
CA PHE A 37 -0.40 15.18 -17.55
C PHE A 37 -0.10 15.87 -16.21
N GLY A 38 0.98 16.64 -16.11
CA GLY A 38 1.41 17.29 -14.86
C GLY A 38 1.73 16.29 -13.74
N ILE A 39 2.22 15.10 -14.08
CA ILE A 39 2.63 14.05 -13.14
C ILE A 39 4.03 14.37 -12.62
N LYS A 40 4.22 14.30 -11.30
CA LYS A 40 5.47 14.73 -10.66
C LYS A 40 6.61 13.72 -10.78
N SER A 41 6.30 12.42 -10.93
CA SER A 41 7.30 11.37 -10.78
C SER A 41 7.20 10.29 -11.85
N ASP A 42 8.33 9.96 -12.48
CA ASP A 42 8.47 8.84 -13.40
C ASP A 42 8.23 7.50 -12.71
N ALA A 43 8.62 7.37 -11.44
CA ALA A 43 8.42 6.15 -10.66
C ALA A 43 6.92 5.84 -10.44
N GLN A 44 6.07 6.87 -10.30
CA GLN A 44 4.62 6.68 -10.23
C GLN A 44 4.09 6.08 -11.53
N ILE A 45 4.51 6.61 -12.67
CA ILE A 45 4.08 6.12 -13.99
C ILE A 45 4.59 4.69 -14.19
N ALA A 46 5.85 4.41 -13.87
CA ALA A 46 6.42 3.07 -13.98
C ALA A 46 5.67 2.05 -13.11
N ASN A 47 5.27 2.43 -11.89
CA ASN A 47 4.48 1.57 -11.02
C ASN A 47 3.09 1.27 -11.62
N TRP A 48 2.44 2.27 -12.22
CA TRP A 48 1.17 2.05 -12.91
C TRP A 48 1.29 1.09 -14.09
N VAL A 49 2.34 1.25 -14.90
CA VAL A 49 2.63 0.33 -16.02
C VAL A 49 2.87 -1.09 -15.50
N LYS A 50 3.62 -1.24 -14.40
CA LYS A 50 3.87 -2.54 -13.78
C LYS A 50 2.58 -3.21 -13.32
N LYS A 51 1.71 -2.47 -12.61
CA LYS A 51 0.41 -2.98 -12.15
C LYS A 51 -0.43 -3.52 -13.31
N VAL A 52 -0.55 -2.75 -14.39
CA VAL A 52 -1.33 -3.18 -15.57
C VAL A 52 -0.74 -4.42 -16.22
N ARG A 53 0.60 -4.49 -16.36
CA ARG A 53 1.27 -5.68 -16.91
C ARG A 53 1.05 -6.93 -16.07
N ASN A 54 0.92 -6.77 -14.75
CA ASN A 54 0.65 -7.84 -13.82
C ASN A 54 -0.86 -8.18 -13.68
N GLY A 55 -1.75 -7.43 -14.33
CA GLY A 55 -3.19 -7.56 -14.12
C GLY A 55 -3.67 -7.12 -12.73
N GLU A 56 -2.88 -6.32 -12.02
CA GLU A 56 -3.18 -5.85 -10.67
C GLU A 56 -4.08 -4.60 -10.69
N SER A 57 -4.90 -4.44 -9.64
CA SER A 57 -5.70 -3.24 -9.42
C SER A 57 -4.85 -2.01 -9.04
N PHE A 58 -5.29 -0.83 -9.46
CA PHE A 58 -4.71 0.45 -9.06
C PHE A 58 -5.07 0.89 -7.64
N ASP A 59 -5.91 0.10 -6.97
CA ASP A 59 -6.36 0.36 -5.62
C ASP A 59 -5.18 0.45 -4.64
N ASP A 60 -5.32 1.33 -3.65
CA ASP A 60 -4.35 1.52 -2.59
C ASP A 60 -4.76 0.72 -1.36
N GLN A 61 -4.26 -0.50 -1.28
CA GLN A 61 -4.51 -1.42 -0.18
C GLN A 61 -3.80 -1.01 1.13
N ARG A 62 -3.08 0.11 1.17
CA ARG A 62 -2.44 0.60 2.40
C ARG A 62 -3.49 1.09 3.38
N GLY A 63 -3.39 0.68 4.63
CA GLY A 63 -4.39 1.02 5.66
C GLY A 63 -5.64 0.13 5.62
N HIS A 64 -5.78 -0.76 4.63
CA HIS A 64 -6.72 -1.86 4.70
C HIS A 64 -6.20 -2.89 5.70
N TRP A 65 -6.69 -2.80 6.93
CA TRP A 65 -6.44 -3.82 7.94
C TRP A 65 -7.39 -4.98 7.67
N ASN A 66 -6.84 -6.09 7.18
CA ASN A 66 -7.60 -7.35 7.08
C ASN A 66 -7.85 -7.85 8.50
N LYS A 67 -8.85 -7.28 9.18
CA LYS A 67 -9.32 -7.77 10.47
C LYS A 67 -9.82 -9.19 10.26
N LYS A 68 -9.15 -10.15 10.89
CA LYS A 68 -9.65 -11.52 10.94
C LYS A 68 -10.92 -11.49 11.77
N ASN A 69 -12.06 -11.80 11.14
CA ASN A 69 -13.32 -11.96 11.84
C ASN A 69 -13.33 -13.38 12.41
N PHE A 70 -13.36 -13.50 13.73
CA PHE A 70 -13.53 -14.77 14.42
C PHE A 70 -15.01 -15.00 14.67
N ASN A 71 -15.48 -16.23 14.47
CA ASN A 71 -16.87 -16.59 14.75
C ASN A 71 -17.08 -16.89 16.25
N ASN A 72 -16.00 -17.12 17.01
CA ASN A 72 -16.00 -17.45 18.43
C ASN A 72 -14.93 -16.65 19.19
N LEU A 73 -15.32 -16.10 20.36
CA LEU A 73 -14.43 -15.37 21.27
C LEU A 73 -13.28 -16.21 21.82
N GLU A 74 -13.50 -17.52 22.00
CA GLU A 74 -12.44 -18.42 22.49
C GLU A 74 -11.33 -18.60 21.45
N GLU A 75 -11.70 -18.68 20.17
CA GLU A 75 -10.75 -18.76 19.06
C GLU A 75 -9.97 -17.45 18.90
N GLU A 76 -10.64 -16.30 19.03
CA GLU A 76 -9.98 -14.99 19.03
C GLU A 76 -8.98 -14.87 20.18
N ASN A 77 -9.36 -15.28 21.39
CA ASN A 77 -8.47 -15.27 22.55
C ASN A 77 -7.26 -16.17 22.36
N ALA A 78 -7.44 -17.38 21.82
CA ALA A 78 -6.35 -18.29 21.51
C ALA A 78 -5.39 -17.69 20.46
N TYR A 79 -5.94 -17.09 19.40
CA TYR A 79 -5.16 -16.42 18.35
C TYR A 79 -4.35 -15.25 18.90
N LEU A 80 -4.98 -14.37 19.69
CA LEU A 80 -4.31 -13.21 20.29
C LEU A 80 -3.22 -13.63 21.27
N LYS A 81 -3.46 -14.64 22.11
CA LYS A 81 -2.45 -15.19 23.02
C LYS A 81 -1.24 -15.74 22.26
N ALA A 82 -1.46 -16.51 21.19
CA ALA A 82 -0.40 -17.04 20.36
C ALA A 82 0.43 -15.94 19.67
N GLN A 83 -0.24 -14.89 19.17
CA GLN A 83 0.44 -13.74 18.57
C GLN A 83 1.29 -12.98 19.59
N VAL A 84 0.76 -12.74 20.79
CA VAL A 84 1.50 -12.14 21.90
C VAL A 84 2.71 -13.00 22.23
N GLU A 85 2.54 -14.30 22.46
CA GLU A 85 3.65 -15.20 22.79
C GLU A 85 4.74 -15.21 21.71
N TYR A 86 4.37 -15.23 20.43
CA TYR A 86 5.31 -15.14 19.32
C TYR A 86 6.12 -13.83 19.35
N LEU A 87 5.45 -12.70 19.54
CA LEU A 87 6.12 -11.40 19.65
C LEU A 87 7.00 -11.32 20.90
N LYS A 88 6.55 -11.96 21.97
CA LYS A 88 7.29 -12.06 23.22
C LYS A 88 8.63 -12.79 23.03
N LYS A 89 8.59 -13.98 22.42
CA LYS A 89 9.78 -14.77 22.07
C LYS A 89 10.73 -14.02 21.14
N ARG A 90 10.20 -13.28 20.17
CA ARG A 90 11.00 -12.55 19.18
C ARG A 90 11.66 -11.29 19.74
N ASN A 91 11.06 -10.66 20.75
CA ASN A 91 11.55 -9.41 21.33
C ASN A 91 11.73 -9.53 22.86
N PRO A 92 12.68 -10.36 23.33
CA PRO A 92 12.89 -10.57 24.78
C PRO A 92 13.17 -9.25 25.52
N ASN A 93 13.82 -8.29 24.86
CA ASN A 93 14.23 -7.00 25.43
C ASN A 93 13.06 -6.04 25.73
N LEU A 94 11.85 -6.29 25.20
CA LEU A 94 10.68 -5.42 25.40
C LEU A 94 9.84 -5.78 26.64
N HIS A 95 10.24 -6.81 27.43
CA HIS A 95 9.43 -7.37 28.53
C HIS A 95 9.64 -6.68 29.88
N GLY A 96 10.44 -5.61 29.93
CA GLY A 96 10.72 -4.88 31.15
C GLY A 96 9.68 -3.80 31.45
N LYS A 97 8.51 -4.20 31.97
CA LYS A 97 7.68 -3.43 32.93
C LYS A 97 6.39 -4.23 33.19
N GLU A 98 6.50 -5.19 34.09
CA GLU A 98 5.32 -5.68 34.81
C GLU A 98 4.87 -4.54 35.73
N TRP A 99 3.64 -4.07 35.55
CA TRP A 99 3.02 -3.13 36.48
C TRP A 99 2.66 -3.93 37.73
N SER A 100 3.40 -3.71 38.83
CA SER A 100 2.98 -4.10 40.18
C SER A 100 1.80 -3.25 40.65
#